data_AF-A0A2T4ZC59-F1
#
_entry.id   AF-A0A2T4ZC59-F1
#
_cell.length_a   1.000
_cell.length_b   1.000
_cell.length_c   1.000
_cell.angle_alpha   90.00
_cell.angle_beta   90.00
_cell.angle_gamma   90.00
#
_symmetry.space_group_name_H-M   'P 1'
#
loop_
_entity.id
_entity.type
_entity.pdbx_description
1 polymer ?
#
loop_
_entity_poly.entity_id
_entity_poly.type
_entity_poly.pdbx_seq_one_letter_code
_entity_poly.pdbx_strand_id
1 'polypeptide(L)' 'MPRTRSSNRLLVPGSAGVLQQYKEEIASEFGVQLGGSSTARANGSVGGEITKRLVQQAEQQQSGYGQQ' A
#
# COMPACT_ATOMS: atom_id res chain seq x y z
N MET A 1 26.12 -7.23 -7.16
CA MET A 1 24.74 -7.59 -6.77
C MET A 1 23.75 -6.88 -7.68
N PRO A 2 22.92 -7.57 -8.48
CA PRO A 2 21.90 -6.96 -9.32
C PRO A 2 20.78 -6.40 -8.42
N ARG A 3 20.45 -5.11 -8.56
CA ARG A 3 19.29 -4.50 -7.89
C ARG A 3 18.03 -4.93 -8.64
N THR A 4 17.38 -5.99 -8.18
CA THR A 4 16.03 -6.34 -8.64
C THR A 4 15.09 -5.19 -8.29
N ARG A 5 14.76 -4.34 -9.26
CA ARG A 5 13.70 -3.36 -9.12
C ARG A 5 12.38 -4.12 -9.23
N SER A 6 11.78 -4.44 -8.08
CA SER A 6 10.41 -4.95 -8.05
C SER A 6 9.47 -3.84 -8.51
N SER A 7 9.13 -3.82 -9.80
CA SER A 7 8.03 -2.98 -10.29
C SER A 7 6.71 -3.69 -9.96
N ASN A 8 6.10 -3.37 -8.83
CA ASN A 8 4.71 -3.73 -8.60
C ASN A 8 3.87 -2.97 -9.62
N ARG A 9 3.34 -3.69 -10.62
CA ARG A 9 2.35 -3.13 -11.53
C ARG A 9 1.00 -3.07 -10.81
N LEU A 10 0.28 -1.99 -11.03
CA LEU A 10 -1.10 -1.88 -10.54
C LEU A 10 -1.96 -2.92 -11.27
N LEU A 11 -2.59 -3.82 -10.52
CA LEU A 11 -3.47 -4.85 -11.08
C LEU A 11 -4.82 -4.24 -11.52
N VAL A 12 -5.30 -3.22 -10.82
CA VAL A 12 -6.58 -2.57 -11.09
C VAL A 12 -6.32 -1.26 -11.84
N PRO A 13 -6.81 -1.11 -13.09
CA PRO A 13 -6.72 0.15 -13.82
C PRO A 13 -7.39 1.30 -13.05
N GLY A 14 -6.76 2.47 -13.03
CA GLY A 14 -7.29 3.66 -12.34
C GLY A 14 -7.08 3.71 -10.82
N SER A 15 -6.62 2.62 -10.18
CA SER A 15 -6.36 2.59 -8.73
C SER A 15 -5.20 3.48 -8.26
N ALA A 16 -4.38 3.98 -9.19
CA ALA A 16 -3.18 4.77 -8.89
C ALA A 16 -3.45 5.99 -8.00
N GLY A 17 -4.55 6.71 -8.23
CA GLY A 17 -4.89 7.92 -7.47
C GLY A 17 -5.20 7.62 -6.01
N VAL A 18 -6.03 6.59 -5.74
CA VAL A 18 -6.41 6.18 -4.38
C VAL A 18 -5.19 5.63 -3.64
N LEU A 19 -4.38 4.81 -4.30
CA LEU A 19 -3.15 4.27 -3.70
C LEU A 19 -2.13 5.37 -3.40
N GLN A 20 -2.10 6.44 -4.21
CA GLN A 20 -1.23 7.59 -3.96
C GLN A 20 -1.65 8.36 -2.70
N GLN A 21 -2.95 8.52 -2.46
CA GLN A 21 -3.48 9.14 -1.23
C GLN A 21 -3.13 8.30 0.00
N TYR A 22 -3.43 6.99 -0.03
CA TYR A 22 -3.07 6.10 1.07
C TYR A 22 -1.57 6.09 1.36
N LYS A 23 -0.74 6.12 0.32
CA LYS A 23 0.71 6.18 0.48
C LYS A 23 1.16 7.46 1.20
N GLU A 24 0.60 8.61 0.87
CA GLU A 24 0.95 9.90 1.50
C GLU A 24 0.47 9.96 2.96
N GLU A 25 -0.76 9.51 3.22
CA GLU A 25 -1.33 9.44 4.57
C GLU A 25 -0.49 8.54 5.47
N ILE A 26 -0.26 7.29 5.06
CA ILE A 26 0.49 6.30 5.86
C ILE A 26 1.96 6.71 6.02
N ALA A 27 2.59 7.23 4.96
CA ALA A 27 3.96 7.73 5.07
C ALA A 27 4.08 8.84 6.11
N SER A 28 3.08 9.74 6.15
CA SER A 28 3.00 10.80 7.15
C SER A 28 2.75 10.25 8.57
N GLU A 29 1.81 9.31 8.73
CA GLU A 29 1.52 8.65 10.01
C GLU A 29 2.76 7.93 10.58
N PHE A 30 3.54 7.28 9.72
CA PHE A 30 4.70 6.49 10.12
C PHE A 30 5.98 7.35 10.21
N GLY A 31 5.91 8.64 9.87
CA GLY A 31 7.07 9.53 9.82
C GLY A 31 8.13 9.10 8.80
N VAL A 32 7.72 8.36 7.75
CA VAL A 32 8.64 7.84 6.73
C VAL A 32 8.64 8.77 5.53
N GLN A 33 9.80 9.33 5.23
CA GLN A 33 10.01 10.00 3.96
C GLN A 33 10.36 8.95 2.89
N LEU A 34 9.46 8.75 1.93
CA LEU A 34 9.66 7.77 0.87
C LEU A 34 10.69 8.26 -0.13
N GLY A 35 11.62 7.39 -0.50
CA GLY A 35 12.65 7.74 -1.48
C GLY A 35 13.85 6.80 -1.47
N GLY A 36 14.76 7.03 -2.40
CA GLY A 36 15.98 6.23 -2.54
C GLY A 36 16.98 6.38 -1.38
N SER A 37 16.88 7.45 -0.60
CA SER A 37 17.67 7.68 0.62
C SER A 37 17.08 6.98 1.86
N SER A 38 15.81 6.58 1.80
CA SER A 38 15.14 5.90 2.91
C SER A 38 15.44 4.40 2.89
N THR A 39 15.39 3.77 4.06
CA THR A 39 15.70 2.34 4.16
C THR A 39 14.65 1.52 3.42
N ALA A 40 15.07 0.39 2.84
CA ALA A 40 14.15 -0.53 2.17
C ALA A 40 13.03 -1.01 3.12
N ARG A 41 13.34 -1.16 4.42
CA ARG A 41 12.35 -1.52 5.45
C ARG A 41 11.33 -0.40 5.67
N ALA A 42 11.75 0.85 5.75
CA ALA A 42 10.85 1.99 5.95
C ALA A 42 9.93 2.20 4.72
N ASN A 43 10.49 2.13 3.51
CA ASN A 43 9.68 2.15 2.30
C ASN A 43 8.71 0.96 2.24
N GLY A 44 9.18 -0.23 2.66
CA GLY A 44 8.38 -1.46 2.70
C GLY A 44 7.25 -1.43 3.73
N SER A 45 7.45 -0.79 4.89
CA SER A 45 6.41 -0.72 5.93
C SER A 45 5.20 0.09 5.48
N VAL A 46 5.40 1.16 4.70
CA VAL A 46 4.30 1.94 4.11
C VAL A 46 3.49 1.08 3.13
N GLY A 47 4.17 0.35 2.23
CA GLY A 47 3.49 -0.56 1.29
C GLY A 47 2.74 -1.71 1.96
N GLY A 48 3.30 -2.25 3.05
CA GLY A 48 2.67 -3.28 3.86
C GLY A 48 1.36 -2.79 4.51
N GLU A 49 1.36 -1.57 5.06
CA GLU A 49 0.17 -1.00 5.69
C GLU A 49 -0.92 -0.66 4.67
N ILE A 50 -0.57 -0.18 3.47
CA ILE A 50 -1.54 0.01 2.38
C ILE A 50 -2.26 -1.32 2.09
N THR A 51 -1.49 -2.40 1.91
CA THR A 51 -2.05 -3.74 1.64
C THR A 51 -2.96 -4.19 2.79
N LYS A 52 -2.52 -3.99 4.03
CA LYS A 52 -3.30 -4.36 5.22
C LYS A 52 -4.64 -3.64 5.29
N ARG A 53 -4.67 -2.32 5.07
CA ARG A 53 -5.93 -1.54 5.07
C ARG A 53 -6.86 -1.97 3.94
N LEU A 54 -6.32 -2.18 2.74
CA LEU A 54 -7.11 -2.64 1.59
C LEU A 54 -7.74 -4.01 1.84
N VAL A 55 -6.97 -4.97 2.38
CA VAL A 55 -7.49 -6.30 2.71
C VAL A 55 -8.56 -6.21 3.79
N GLN A 56 -8.33 -5.43 4.86
CA GLN A 56 -9.32 -5.24 5.91
C GLN A 56 -10.63 -4.62 5.38
N GLN A 57 -10.55 -3.63 4.48
CA GLN A 57 -11.73 -3.03 3.85
C GLN A 57 -12.47 -4.05 2.97
N ALA A 58 -11.73 -4.86 2.21
CA ALA A 58 -12.32 -5.92 1.37
C ALA A 58 -13.00 -7.00 2.23
N GLU A 59 -12.37 -7.43 3.33
CA GLU A 59 -12.94 -8.39 4.28
C GLU A 59 -14.23 -7.88 4.93
N GLN A 60 -14.29 -6.59 5.28
CA GLN A 60 -15.50 -5.96 5.81
C GLN A 60 -16.64 -5.91 4.78
N GLN A 61 -16.32 -5.53 3.54
CA GLN A 61 -17.30 -5.53 2.45
C GLN A 61 -17.81 -6.96 2.19
N GLN A 62 -16.90 -7.93 2.09
CA GLN A 62 -17.22 -9.34 1.84
C GLN A 62 -18.02 -9.97 2.98
N SER A 63 -17.72 -9.62 4.24
CA SER A 63 -18.50 -10.07 5.41
C SER A 63 -19.93 -9.53 5.39
N GLY A 64 -20.16 -8.34 4.81
CA GLY A 64 -21.49 -7.78 4.60
C GLY A 64 -22.30 -8.48 3.50
N TYR A 65 -21.64 -9.13 2.53
CA TYR A 65 -22.31 -9.90 1.47
C TYR A 65 -22.77 -11.30 1.90
N GLY A 66 -22.31 -11.82 3.05
CA GLY A 66 -22.68 -13.15 3.56
C GLY A 66 -23.97 -13.19 4.40
N GLN A 67 -24.63 -12.06 4.61
CA GLN A 67 -25.89 -11.93 5.35
C GLN A 67 -27.02 -11.51 4.39
N GLN A 68 -27.34 -12.34 3.41
CA GLN A 68 -28.56 -12.24 2.62
C GLN A 68 -29.07 -13.63 2.25
#